data_AF-A0A7Z9WTZ0-F1
#
_entry.id   AF-A0A7Z9WTZ0-F1
#
_cell.length_a   1.000
_cell.length_b   1.000
_cell.length_c   1.000
_cell.angle_alpha   90.00
_cell.angle_beta   90.00
_cell.angle_gamma   90.00
#
_symmetry.space_group_name_H-M   'P 1'
#
loop_
_entity.id
_entity.type
_entity.pdbx_description
1 polymer ?
#
loop_
_entity_poly.entity_id
_entity_poly.type
_entity_poly.pdbx_seq_one_letter_code
_entity_poly.pdbx_strand_id
1 'polypeptide(L)' 'MTETQQAILWAAVGLAFIFEGILPFAFPEYWRRIMREATQLSEMSLRLMGLSSILLGLLVIYLTT' A
#
# COMPACT_ATOMS: atom_id res chain seq x y z
N MET A 1 3.67 -4.61 28.27
CA MET A 1 2.78 -5.11 27.18
C MET A 1 2.42 -4.00 26.17
N THR A 2 2.49 -2.72 26.53
CA THR A 2 2.26 -1.58 25.62
C THR A 2 3.45 -1.26 24.71
N GLU A 3 4.68 -1.40 25.20
CA GLU A 3 5.91 -1.10 24.43
C GLU A 3 6.08 -2.02 23.21
N THR A 4 5.75 -3.31 23.35
CA THR A 4 5.80 -4.28 22.24
C THR A 4 4.76 -3.96 21.15
N GLN A 5 3.56 -3.51 21.53
CA GLN A 5 2.53 -3.08 20.57
C GLN A 5 2.96 -1.83 19.81
N GLN A 6 3.57 -0.85 20.50
CA GLN A 6 4.12 0.35 19.86
C GLN A 6 5.23 0.01 18.87
N ALA A 7 6.15 -0.90 19.24
CA ALA A 7 7.20 -1.35 18.34
C ALA A 7 6.65 -2.02 17.06
N ILE A 8 5.60 -2.82 17.17
CA ILE A 8 4.95 -3.46 16.01
C ILE A 8 4.32 -2.42 15.09
N LEU A 9 3.66 -1.39 15.63
CA LEU A 9 3.09 -0.30 14.81
C LEU A 9 4.18 0.44 14.05
N TRP A 10 5.29 0.80 14.71
CA TRP A 10 6.42 1.45 14.04
C TRP A 10 7.08 0.55 13.00
N ALA A 11 7.21 -0.74 13.28
CA ALA A 11 7.72 -1.71 12.32
C ALA A 11 6.80 -1.85 11.09
N ALA A 12 5.48 -1.88 11.29
CA ALA A 12 4.51 -1.93 10.19
C ALA A 12 4.60 -0.69 9.29
N VAL A 13 4.73 0.50 9.89
CA VAL A 13 4.98 1.74 9.14
C VAL A 13 6.30 1.68 8.37
N GLY A 14 7.39 1.24 9.02
CA GLY A 14 8.69 1.07 8.36
C GLY A 14 8.64 0.09 7.17
N LEU A 15 7.94 -1.03 7.33
CA LEU A 15 7.72 -1.99 6.26
C LEU A 15 6.91 -1.39 5.11
N ALA A 16 5.88 -0.59 5.38
CA ALA A 16 5.12 0.10 4.34
C ALA A 16 6.03 1.01 3.49
N PHE A 17 6.92 1.79 4.11
CA PHE A 17 7.91 2.61 3.41
C PHE A 17 8.90 1.78 2.58
N ILE A 18 9.36 0.63 3.11
CA ILE A 18 10.23 -0.28 2.36
C ILE A 18 9.50 -0.80 1.12
N PHE A 19 8.27 -1.30 1.25
CA PHE A 19 7.51 -1.82 0.12
C PHE A 19 7.20 -0.74 -0.93
N GLU A 20 6.81 0.46 -0.51
CA GLU A 20 6.58 1.58 -1.43
C GLU A 20 7.88 2.03 -2.11
N GLY A 21 9.01 1.96 -1.41
CA GLY A 21 10.33 2.37 -1.92
C GLY A 21 11.01 1.35 -2.84
N ILE A 22 10.70 0.05 -2.74
CA ILE A 22 11.36 -1.00 -3.54
C ILE A 22 11.16 -0.76 -5.04
N LEU A 23 9.92 -0.48 -5.48
CA LEU A 23 9.63 -0.33 -6.91
C LEU A 23 10.34 0.88 -7.55
N PRO A 24 10.28 2.11 -6.99
CA PRO A 24 11.01 3.25 -7.54
C PRO A 24 12.53 3.10 -7.45
N PHE A 25 13.06 2.38 -6.45
CA PHE A 25 14.49 2.14 -6.31
C PHE A 25 15.02 1.08 -7.30
N ALA A 26 14.36 -0.08 -7.37
CA ALA A 26 14.80 -1.20 -8.20
C ALA A 26 14.45 -1.02 -9.69
N PHE A 27 13.27 -0.45 -10.00
CA PHE A 27 12.75 -0.33 -11.36
C PHE A 27 12.14 1.07 -11.63
N PRO A 28 12.97 2.13 -11.63
CA PRO A 28 12.48 3.52 -11.73
C PRO A 28 11.72 3.82 -13.03
N GLU A 29 12.11 3.23 -14.16
CA GLU A 29 11.43 3.45 -15.45
C GLU A 29 10.04 2.80 -15.49
N TYR A 30 9.94 1.57 -14.98
CA TYR A 30 8.68 0.85 -14.87
C TYR A 30 7.71 1.58 -13.92
N TRP A 31 8.21 2.03 -12.77
CA TRP A 31 7.41 2.84 -11.84
C TRP A 31 6.89 4.13 -12.49
N ARG A 32 7.73 4.88 -13.19
CA ARG A 32 7.31 6.10 -13.93
C ARG A 32 6.23 5.80 -14.97
N ARG A 33 6.30 4.65 -15.64
CA ARG A 33 5.26 4.22 -16.58
C ARG A 33 3.94 3.95 -15.87
N ILE A 34 3.95 3.17 -14.78
CA ILE A 34 2.75 2.89 -13.98
C ILE A 34 2.10 4.18 -13.48
N MET A 35 2.90 5.11 -12.95
CA MET A 35 2.37 6.39 -12.46
C MET A 35 1.73 7.22 -13.58
N ARG A 36 2.32 7.25 -14.78
CA ARG A 36 1.70 7.92 -15.94
C ARG A 36 0.40 7.25 -16.35
N GLU A 37 0.36 5.94 -16.41
CA GLU A 37 -0.87 5.19 -16.73
C GLU A 37 -1.94 5.43 -15.65
N ALA A 38 -1.56 5.48 -14.38
CA ALA A 38 -2.45 5.78 -13.27
C ALA A 38 -3.09 7.17 -13.38
N THR A 39 -2.35 8.19 -13.86
CA THR A 39 -2.92 9.53 -14.10
C THR A 39 -3.91 9.61 -15.26
N GLN A 40 -3.94 8.59 -16.13
CA GLN A 40 -4.90 8.50 -17.24
C GLN A 40 -6.19 7.78 -16.82
N LEU A 41 -6.21 7.14 -15.65
CA LEU A 41 -7.42 6.52 -15.12
C LEU A 41 -8.44 7.58 -14.70
N SER A 42 -9.72 7.29 -14.90
CA SER A 42 -10.78 8.14 -14.38
C SER A 42 -10.75 8.19 -12.85
N GLU A 43 -11.21 9.28 -12.25
CA GLU A 43 -11.29 9.41 -10.79
C GLU A 43 -12.09 8.27 -10.16
N MET A 44 -13.16 7.82 -10.82
CA MET A 44 -13.97 6.70 -10.37
C MET A 44 -13.16 5.40 -10.33
N SER A 45 -12.40 5.11 -11.39
CA SER A 45 -11.56 3.91 -11.46
C SER A 45 -10.51 3.89 -10.36
N LEU A 46 -9.85 5.04 -10.12
CA LEU A 46 -8.84 5.15 -9.08
C LEU A 46 -9.45 4.96 -7.67
N ARG A 47 -10.64 5.55 -7.44
CA ARG A 47 -11.38 5.38 -6.17
C ARG A 47 -11.84 3.94 -5.95
N LEU A 48 -12.32 3.25 -6.99
CA LEU A 48 -12.73 1.85 -6.90
C LEU A 48 -11.53 0.93 -6.66
N MET A 49 -10.40 1.19 -7.30
CA MET A 49 -9.15 0.46 -7.03
C MET A 49 -8.75 0.63 -5.56
N GLY A 50 -8.74 1.87 -5.05
CA GLY A 50 -8.49 2.13 -3.63
C GLY A 50 -9.49 1.43 -2.70
N LEU A 51 -10.79 1.51 -3.01
CA LEU A 51 -11.85 0.88 -2.22
C LEU A 51 -11.67 -0.65 -2.17
N SER A 52 -11.37 -1.29 -3.30
CA SER A 52 -11.13 -2.73 -3.35
C SER A 52 -9.94 -3.15 -2.49
N SER A 53 -8.85 -2.36 -2.50
CA SER A 53 -7.67 -2.61 -1.65
C SER A 53 -8.01 -2.48 -0.16
N ILE A 54 -8.78 -1.45 0.21
CA ILE A 54 -9.25 -1.26 1.59
C ILE A 54 -10.14 -2.42 2.04
N LEU A 55 -11.09 -2.85 1.20
CA LEU A 55 -12.00 -3.96 1.52
C LEU A 55 -11.24 -5.29 1.65
N LEU A 56 -10.27 -5.55 0.78
CA LEU A 56 -9.41 -6.72 0.89
C LEU A 56 -8.59 -6.69 2.18
N GLY A 57 -7.99 -5.55 2.53
CA GLY A 57 -7.27 -5.39 3.80
C GLY A 57 -8.16 -5.63 5.02
N LEU A 58 -9.38 -5.09 5.00
CA LEU A 58 -10.36 -5.32 6.06
C LEU A 58 -10.76 -6.79 6.17
N LEU A 59 -10.96 -7.46 5.03
CA LEU A 59 -11.29 -8.88 4.99
C LEU A 59 -10.16 -9.73 5.57
N VAL A 60 -8.90 -9.44 5.22
CA VAL A 60 -7.74 -10.14 5.79
C VAL A 60 -7.69 -9.97 7.30
N ILE A 61 -7.81 -8.72 7.80
CA ILE A 61 -7.83 -8.45 9.23
C ILE A 61 -8.96 -9.24 9.92
N TYR A 62 -10.17 -9.19 9.37
CA TYR A 62 -11.35 -9.89 9.90
C TYR A 62 -11.20 -11.41 9.92
N LEU A 63 -10.52 -12.00 8.93
CA LEU A 63 -10.27 -13.45 8.91
C LEU A 63 -9.15 -13.87 9.86
N THR A 64 -8.22 -12.98 10.17
CA THR A 64 -7.06 -13.26 11.05
C THR A 64 -7.26 -12.86 12.51
N THR A 65 -8.25 -12.00 12.82
CA THR A 65 -8.55 -11.48 14.16
C THR A 65 -9.83 -12.10 14.69
#